data_AF-A0A7K4HBG6-F1
#
_entry.id   AF-A0A7K4HBG6-F1
#
_cell.length_a   1.000
_cell.length_b   1.000
_cell.length_c   1.000
_cell.angle_alpha   90.00
_cell.angle_beta   90.00
_cell.angle_gamma   90.00
#
_symmetry.space_group_name_H-M   'P 1'
#
loop_
_entity.id
_entity.type
_entity.pdbx_description
1 polymer ?
#
loop_
_entity_poly.entity_id
_entity_poly.type
_entity_poly.pdbx_seq_one_letter_code
_entity_poly.pdbx_strand_id
1 'polypeptide(L)'
;MALNNMLIRFYQILHTYKIPKLKFKDLDNRYKIIYKKEFNVEENDVNKANFIIFLILFIFFLISSIILTKFSLLLIISLSFLLALLISYYFSQILNKEIFKKENQLNALLYIVKINFSLIQKSHGDNSDHAINFIKLISESRLPISKEFRKLLNKIQLGGNPEMLLSKIVTPSLDFNSYIKGLLLSDFKNNYRQNENSLEKKFRKYLREIESKLSILFFFGLFFPLGLSFLILFQTINYFILISVLPLFFITLKTLNKKFLKNNFFLLGLINNYSKEEKAKFNEFISFLLSFTLNLQKNSSPEVAFVKAYTQNELQYNILERPLKSQISQLINFSCTFEEILKRLQIELKSVRYRIILDVIGKLVAQNAYLSHEKITQILDEISMHQKLENRLEIIIKGERFKVLLFLFLLPIIIGGIGGLFPLFSFIIGEFSLNSSQSFSVFFEILFTYDFVIIFLSLLFCVFISSHYFLEIISYEKKRILIIVSNVIFILVFFSTFINVLNYF
;
A
#
# COMPACT_ATOMS: atom_id res chain seq x y z
N MET A 1 -13.66 7.11 11.53
CA MET A 1 -15.12 7.13 11.29
C MET A 1 -15.72 8.50 11.61
N ALA A 2 -15.39 9.13 12.75
CA ALA A 2 -15.85 10.49 13.09
C ALA A 2 -15.42 11.58 12.09
N LEU A 3 -14.15 11.57 11.63
CA LEU A 3 -13.63 12.56 10.68
C LEU A 3 -14.35 12.51 9.31
N ASN A 4 -14.64 11.31 8.81
CA ASN A 4 -15.35 11.12 7.54
C ASN A 4 -16.79 11.62 7.62
N ASN A 5 -17.46 11.41 8.76
CA ASN A 5 -18.83 11.89 8.95
C ASN A 5 -18.89 13.43 9.00
N MET A 6 -17.90 14.09 9.60
CA MET A 6 -17.80 15.55 9.56
C MET A 6 -17.55 16.06 8.13
N LEU A 7 -16.67 15.41 7.38
CA LEU A 7 -16.42 15.74 5.97
C LEU A 7 -17.67 15.58 5.10
N ILE A 8 -18.40 14.47 5.26
CA ILE A 8 -19.64 14.23 4.53
C ILE A 8 -20.67 15.32 4.84
N ARG A 9 -20.83 15.70 6.11
CA ARG A 9 -21.70 16.82 6.50
C ARG A 9 -21.25 18.14 5.89
N PHE A 10 -19.95 18.41 5.86
CA PHE A 10 -19.39 19.60 5.23
C PHE A 10 -19.76 19.67 3.74
N TYR A 11 -19.63 18.56 2.99
CA TYR A 11 -20.08 18.52 1.60
C TYR A 11 -21.59 18.74 1.45
N GLN A 12 -22.40 18.11 2.30
CA GLN A 12 -23.87 18.22 2.24
C GLN A 12 -24.37 19.66 2.48
N ILE A 13 -23.73 20.40 3.40
CA ILE A 13 -24.06 21.81 3.67
C ILE A 13 -23.87 22.65 2.39
N LEU A 14 -22.87 22.34 1.58
CA LEU A 14 -22.52 23.11 0.38
C LEU A 14 -23.48 22.89 -0.80
N HIS A 15 -24.41 21.92 -0.69
CA HIS A 15 -25.36 21.61 -1.73
C HIS A 15 -26.24 22.83 -2.08
N THR A 16 -26.68 23.58 -1.08
CA THR A 16 -27.60 24.73 -1.23
C THR A 16 -26.92 26.01 -1.67
N TYR A 17 -25.60 26.14 -1.48
CA TYR A 17 -24.88 27.37 -1.78
C TYR A 17 -24.38 27.43 -3.24
N LYS A 18 -24.52 28.61 -3.87
CA LYS A 18 -23.94 28.92 -5.19
C LYS A 18 -22.52 29.48 -5.01
N ILE A 19 -21.55 28.59 -4.89
CA ILE A 19 -20.12 28.91 -4.68
C ILE A 19 -19.34 28.50 -5.94
N PRO A 20 -18.24 29.20 -6.28
CA PRO A 20 -17.32 28.77 -7.33
C PRO A 20 -16.81 27.34 -7.12
N LYS A 21 -16.45 26.67 -8.21
CA LYS A 21 -16.05 25.26 -8.19
C LYS A 21 -14.60 25.14 -8.62
N LEU A 22 -13.80 24.41 -7.83
CA LEU A 22 -12.46 24.01 -8.22
C LEU A 22 -12.47 22.54 -8.61
N LYS A 23 -12.38 22.28 -9.91
CA LYS A 23 -12.48 20.95 -10.49
C LYS A 23 -11.09 20.40 -10.79
N PHE A 24 -10.72 19.32 -10.12
CA PHE A 24 -9.43 18.63 -10.36
C PHE A 24 -9.54 17.45 -11.31
N LYS A 25 -10.68 16.75 -11.31
CA LYS A 25 -10.91 15.55 -12.13
C LYS A 25 -12.41 15.30 -12.29
N ASP A 26 -12.82 14.86 -13.48
CA ASP A 26 -14.15 14.30 -13.70
C ASP A 26 -14.29 12.91 -13.06
N LEU A 27 -15.34 12.74 -12.26
CA LEU A 27 -15.76 11.43 -11.77
C LEU A 27 -16.51 10.67 -12.86
N ASP A 28 -16.15 9.39 -13.04
CA ASP A 28 -16.92 8.46 -13.86
C ASP A 28 -18.37 8.41 -13.38
N ASN A 29 -19.32 8.18 -14.30
CA ASN A 29 -20.76 8.11 -13.98
C ASN A 29 -21.09 7.12 -12.85
N ARG A 30 -20.37 5.99 -12.77
CA ARG A 30 -20.48 5.03 -11.67
C ARG A 30 -20.15 5.66 -10.32
N TYR A 31 -19.04 6.40 -10.24
CA TYR A 31 -18.62 7.06 -9.01
C TYR A 31 -19.60 8.15 -8.61
N LYS A 32 -20.16 8.90 -9.57
CA LYS A 32 -21.26 9.87 -9.32
C LYS A 32 -22.46 9.20 -8.66
N ILE A 33 -22.90 8.06 -9.19
CA ILE A 33 -24.02 7.28 -8.64
C ILE A 33 -23.71 6.80 -7.21
N ILE A 34 -22.50 6.30 -6.96
CA ILE A 34 -22.10 5.81 -5.64
C ILE A 34 -21.99 6.97 -4.64
N TYR A 35 -21.45 8.11 -5.04
CA TYR A 35 -21.37 9.31 -4.19
C TYR A 35 -22.76 9.72 -3.70
N LYS A 36 -23.72 9.79 -4.63
CA LYS A 36 -25.11 10.13 -4.32
C LYS A 36 -25.77 9.07 -3.43
N LYS A 37 -25.58 7.79 -3.73
CA LYS A 37 -26.22 6.68 -3.01
C LYS A 37 -25.66 6.45 -1.61
N GLU A 38 -24.34 6.50 -1.43
CA GLU A 38 -23.69 6.20 -0.15
C GLU A 38 -23.54 7.41 0.76
N PHE A 39 -23.29 8.59 0.19
CA PHE A 39 -22.95 9.80 0.97
C PHE A 39 -23.98 10.91 0.84
N ASN A 40 -24.94 10.79 -0.09
CA ASN A 40 -25.86 11.87 -0.44
C ASN A 40 -25.13 13.17 -0.82
N VAL A 41 -24.04 13.02 -1.59
CA VAL A 41 -23.16 14.10 -2.04
C VAL A 41 -23.08 14.05 -3.56
N GLU A 42 -23.16 15.20 -4.22
CA GLU A 42 -22.90 15.31 -5.66
C GLU A 42 -21.44 15.71 -5.92
N GLU A 43 -20.92 15.41 -7.11
CA GLU A 43 -19.57 15.83 -7.51
C GLU A 43 -19.37 17.36 -7.40
N ASN A 44 -20.44 18.10 -7.69
CA ASN A 44 -20.47 19.55 -7.56
C ASN A 44 -20.15 20.01 -6.13
N ASP A 45 -20.61 19.30 -5.12
CA ASP A 45 -20.42 19.68 -3.72
C ASP A 45 -18.97 19.49 -3.29
N VAL A 46 -18.33 18.43 -3.79
CA VAL A 46 -16.89 18.20 -3.59
C VAL A 46 -16.07 19.29 -4.26
N ASN A 47 -16.43 19.70 -5.49
CA ASN A 47 -15.73 20.77 -6.20
C ASN A 47 -15.92 22.15 -5.53
N LYS A 48 -17.08 22.41 -4.91
CA LYS A 48 -17.30 23.62 -4.08
C LYS A 48 -16.44 23.59 -2.81
N ALA A 49 -16.39 22.45 -2.12
CA ALA A 49 -15.56 22.27 -0.93
C ALA A 49 -14.07 22.46 -1.22
N ASN A 50 -13.59 21.91 -2.34
CA ASN A 50 -12.21 22.08 -2.80
C ASN A 50 -11.85 23.56 -2.99
N PHE A 51 -12.77 24.35 -3.54
CA PHE A 51 -12.57 25.78 -3.74
C PHE A 51 -12.45 26.53 -2.40
N ILE A 52 -13.33 26.23 -1.44
CA ILE A 52 -13.27 26.85 -0.10
C ILE A 52 -11.95 26.54 0.60
N ILE A 53 -11.52 25.27 0.56
CA ILE A 53 -10.27 24.84 1.19
C ILE A 53 -9.07 25.46 0.51
N PHE A 54 -9.08 25.53 -0.82
CA PHE A 54 -8.05 26.24 -1.57
C PHE A 54 -7.94 27.71 -1.11
N LEU A 55 -9.07 28.41 -0.99
CA LEU A 55 -9.10 29.82 -0.62
C LEU A 55 -8.59 30.05 0.81
N ILE A 56 -9.06 29.25 1.78
CA ILE A 56 -8.60 29.32 3.18
C ILE A 56 -7.09 29.06 3.27
N LEU A 57 -6.59 28.02 2.61
CA LEU A 57 -5.18 27.66 2.64
C LEU A 57 -4.30 28.68 1.93
N PHE A 58 -4.76 29.23 0.79
CA PHE A 58 -4.04 30.25 0.06
C PHE A 58 -3.83 31.49 0.94
N ILE A 59 -4.88 31.98 1.60
CA ILE A 59 -4.78 33.11 2.52
C ILE A 59 -3.84 32.79 3.68
N PHE A 60 -3.97 31.61 4.27
CA PHE A 60 -3.11 31.19 5.38
C PHE A 60 -1.62 31.16 5.00
N PHE A 61 -1.27 30.50 3.88
CA PHE A 61 0.12 30.43 3.42
C PHE A 61 0.66 31.80 3.01
N LEU A 62 -0.16 32.64 2.39
CA LEU A 62 0.25 33.97 1.97
C LEU A 62 0.57 34.86 3.18
N ILE A 63 -0.31 34.91 4.18
CA ILE A 63 -0.08 35.66 5.43
C ILE A 63 1.17 35.14 6.15
N SER A 64 1.27 33.82 6.31
CA SER A 64 2.42 33.20 6.99
C SER A 64 3.73 33.49 6.29
N SER A 65 3.75 33.40 4.95
CA SER A 65 4.97 33.63 4.15
C SER A 65 5.40 35.10 4.14
N ILE A 66 4.45 36.05 4.10
CA ILE A 66 4.73 37.49 4.20
C ILE A 66 5.37 37.82 5.55
N ILE A 67 4.91 37.19 6.64
CA ILE A 67 5.45 37.43 7.99
C ILE A 67 6.85 36.81 8.14
N LEU A 68 7.07 35.60 7.59
CA LEU A 68 8.27 34.81 7.85
C LEU A 68 9.44 35.11 6.90
N THR A 69 9.20 35.70 5.73
CA THR A 69 10.22 35.76 4.67
C THR A 69 10.32 37.14 4.01
N LYS A 70 11.55 37.54 3.66
CA LYS A 70 11.83 38.76 2.85
C LYS A 70 11.86 38.45 1.34
N PHE A 71 11.08 37.46 0.89
CA PHE A 71 11.04 37.13 -0.54
C PHE A 71 10.28 38.17 -1.35
N SER A 72 10.52 38.18 -2.67
CA SER A 72 9.68 38.95 -3.57
C SER A 72 8.23 38.49 -3.46
N LEU A 73 7.31 39.45 -3.46
CA LEU A 73 5.87 39.19 -3.32
C LEU A 73 5.35 38.21 -4.39
N LEU A 74 5.93 38.25 -5.59
CA LEU A 74 5.60 37.35 -6.69
C LEU A 74 5.99 35.89 -6.40
N LEU A 75 7.16 35.64 -5.79
CA LEU A 75 7.56 34.31 -5.34
C LEU A 75 6.63 33.80 -4.23
N ILE A 76 6.29 34.66 -3.27
CA ILE A 76 5.38 34.31 -2.16
C ILE A 76 4.01 33.91 -2.68
N ILE A 77 3.43 34.68 -3.60
CA ILE A 77 2.14 34.35 -4.23
C ILE A 77 2.24 33.01 -4.97
N SER A 78 3.28 32.80 -5.77
CA SER A 78 3.44 31.58 -6.57
C SER A 78 3.55 30.33 -5.68
N LEU A 79 4.35 30.38 -4.61
CA LEU A 79 4.53 29.28 -3.66
C LEU A 79 3.24 28.99 -2.88
N SER A 80 2.58 30.05 -2.38
CA SER A 80 1.33 29.93 -1.63
C SER A 80 0.22 29.32 -2.50
N PHE A 81 0.13 29.75 -3.76
CA PHE A 81 -0.81 29.21 -4.73
C PHE A 81 -0.57 27.73 -5.01
N LEU A 82 0.69 27.35 -5.27
CA LEU A 82 1.06 25.96 -5.54
C LEU A 82 0.80 25.05 -4.35
N LEU A 83 1.16 25.47 -3.13
CA LEU A 83 0.90 24.72 -1.90
C LEU A 83 -0.61 24.55 -1.63
N ALA A 84 -1.39 25.62 -1.79
CA ALA A 84 -2.85 25.57 -1.62
C ALA A 84 -3.51 24.62 -2.64
N LEU A 85 -3.05 24.63 -3.89
CA LEU A 85 -3.51 23.69 -4.92
C LEU A 85 -3.17 22.23 -4.58
N LEU A 86 -1.95 21.95 -4.14
CA LEU A 86 -1.52 20.60 -3.78
C LEU A 86 -2.37 20.02 -2.63
N ILE A 87 -2.66 20.82 -1.60
CA ILE A 87 -3.44 20.36 -0.46
C ILE A 87 -4.92 20.23 -0.83
N SER A 88 -5.49 21.17 -1.60
CA SER A 88 -6.87 21.07 -2.08
C SER A 88 -7.06 19.85 -3.00
N TYR A 89 -6.07 19.53 -3.84
CA TYR A 89 -6.06 18.29 -4.62
C TYR A 89 -6.05 17.05 -3.73
N TYR A 90 -5.21 17.02 -2.69
CA TYR A 90 -5.17 15.90 -1.75
C TYR A 90 -6.51 15.70 -1.03
N PHE A 91 -7.16 16.80 -0.65
CA PHE A 91 -8.49 16.82 -0.05
C PHE A 91 -9.56 16.23 -0.98
N SER A 92 -9.56 16.64 -2.26
CA SER A 92 -10.48 16.13 -3.28
C SER A 92 -10.43 14.60 -3.45
N GLN A 93 -9.31 13.97 -3.11
CA GLN A 93 -9.14 12.53 -3.25
C GLN A 93 -9.68 11.70 -2.07
N ILE A 94 -10.10 12.31 -0.96
CA ILE A 94 -10.44 11.59 0.27
C ILE A 94 -11.61 10.61 0.04
N LEU A 95 -12.75 11.10 -0.46
CA LEU A 95 -13.91 10.26 -0.75
C LEU A 95 -13.61 9.19 -1.81
N ASN A 96 -12.84 9.57 -2.84
CA ASN A 96 -12.47 8.65 -3.90
C ASN A 96 -11.59 7.49 -3.36
N LYS A 97 -10.67 7.78 -2.45
CA LYS A 97 -9.85 6.77 -1.76
C LYS A 97 -10.70 5.79 -0.95
N GLU A 98 -11.80 6.25 -0.34
CA GLU A 98 -12.71 5.36 0.40
C GLU A 98 -13.45 4.39 -0.51
N ILE A 99 -13.98 4.88 -1.63
CA ILE A 99 -14.66 4.02 -2.61
C ILE A 99 -13.67 3.05 -3.25
N PHE A 100 -12.47 3.52 -3.61
CA PHE A 100 -11.42 2.66 -4.16
C PHE A 100 -11.01 1.55 -3.18
N LYS A 101 -10.98 1.84 -1.88
CA LYS A 101 -10.75 0.81 -0.85
C LYS A 101 -11.85 -0.24 -0.84
N LYS A 102 -13.12 0.16 -0.94
CA LYS A 102 -14.25 -0.78 -1.05
C LYS A 102 -14.20 -1.59 -2.34
N GLU A 103 -13.88 -0.96 -3.48
CA GLU A 103 -13.71 -1.60 -4.78
C GLU A 103 -12.64 -2.71 -4.71
N ASN A 104 -11.46 -2.41 -4.14
CA ASN A 104 -10.40 -3.40 -3.96
C ASN A 104 -10.84 -4.57 -3.06
N GLN A 105 -11.56 -4.30 -1.97
CA GLN A 105 -12.07 -5.37 -1.10
C GLN A 105 -13.09 -6.27 -1.82
N LEU A 106 -14.00 -5.68 -2.60
CA LEU A 106 -14.98 -6.43 -3.38
C LEU A 106 -14.31 -7.29 -4.45
N ASN A 107 -13.39 -6.71 -5.21
CA ASN A 107 -12.68 -7.45 -6.25
C ASN A 107 -11.90 -8.62 -5.65
N ALA A 108 -11.24 -8.43 -4.50
CA ALA A 108 -10.48 -9.51 -3.86
C ALA A 108 -11.37 -10.69 -3.43
N LEU A 109 -12.59 -10.39 -2.98
CA LEU A 109 -13.55 -11.37 -2.48
C LEU A 109 -14.47 -11.94 -3.57
N LEU A 110 -14.44 -11.38 -4.78
CA LEU A 110 -15.28 -11.82 -5.89
C LEU A 110 -15.05 -13.29 -6.24
N TYR A 111 -13.80 -13.78 -6.19
CA TYR A 111 -13.50 -15.19 -6.44
C TYR A 111 -14.18 -16.12 -5.43
N ILE A 112 -14.11 -15.77 -4.15
CA ILE A 112 -14.78 -16.50 -3.09
C ILE A 112 -16.30 -16.53 -3.32
N VAL A 113 -16.89 -15.38 -3.69
CA VAL A 113 -18.33 -15.30 -4.00
C VAL A 113 -18.69 -16.24 -5.15
N LYS A 114 -17.91 -16.24 -6.23
CA LYS A 114 -18.11 -17.13 -7.39
C LYS A 114 -18.04 -18.60 -6.99
N ILE A 115 -17.03 -18.98 -6.22
CA ILE A 115 -16.83 -20.36 -5.77
C ILE A 115 -17.98 -20.80 -4.87
N ASN A 116 -18.35 -20.01 -3.87
CA ASN A 116 -19.45 -20.32 -2.96
C ASN A 116 -20.79 -20.46 -3.69
N PHE A 117 -21.09 -19.51 -4.59
CA PHE A 117 -22.32 -19.55 -5.34
C PHE A 117 -22.40 -20.77 -6.26
N SER A 118 -21.27 -21.16 -6.87
CA SER A 118 -21.22 -22.38 -7.70
C SER A 118 -21.42 -23.67 -6.90
N LEU A 119 -21.09 -23.70 -5.61
CA LEU A 119 -21.43 -24.84 -4.74
C LEU A 119 -22.95 -24.87 -4.49
N ILE A 120 -23.56 -23.73 -4.18
CA ILE A 120 -25.01 -23.63 -3.93
C ILE A 120 -25.79 -24.10 -5.16
N GLN A 121 -25.39 -23.67 -6.37
CA GLN A 121 -25.99 -24.12 -7.61
C GLN A 121 -25.92 -25.65 -7.76
N LYS A 122 -24.73 -26.24 -7.55
CA LYS A 122 -24.57 -27.71 -7.60
C LYS A 122 -25.40 -28.43 -6.53
N SER A 123 -25.58 -27.85 -5.34
CA SER A 123 -26.18 -28.56 -4.21
C SER A 123 -27.71 -28.48 -4.17
N HIS A 124 -28.31 -27.40 -4.68
CA HIS A 124 -29.77 -27.19 -4.65
C HIS A 124 -30.48 -27.68 -5.93
N GLY A 125 -29.73 -28.04 -6.97
CA GLY A 125 -30.28 -28.49 -8.26
C GLY A 125 -30.95 -27.37 -9.06
N ASP A 126 -31.37 -27.71 -10.29
CA ASP A 126 -31.88 -26.75 -11.29
C ASP A 126 -33.22 -26.09 -10.93
N ASN A 127 -33.97 -26.66 -9.98
CA ASN A 127 -35.30 -26.19 -9.59
C ASN A 127 -35.28 -25.12 -8.48
N SER A 128 -34.10 -24.72 -8.00
CA SER A 128 -33.99 -23.74 -6.92
C SER A 128 -33.93 -22.32 -7.44
N ASP A 129 -34.48 -21.37 -6.66
CA ASP A 129 -34.38 -19.95 -6.98
C ASP A 129 -32.95 -19.45 -6.72
N HIS A 130 -32.11 -19.60 -7.74
CA HIS A 130 -30.71 -19.21 -7.70
C HIS A 130 -30.52 -17.70 -7.53
N ALA A 131 -31.48 -16.86 -7.96
CA ALA A 131 -31.41 -15.42 -7.77
C ALA A 131 -31.56 -15.05 -6.29
N ILE A 132 -32.56 -15.61 -5.60
CA ILE A 132 -32.74 -15.40 -4.16
C ILE A 132 -31.54 -15.97 -3.38
N ASN A 133 -31.07 -17.16 -3.74
CA ASN A 133 -29.92 -17.78 -3.08
C ASN A 133 -28.64 -16.95 -3.24
N PHE A 134 -28.42 -16.36 -4.41
CA PHE A 134 -27.32 -15.42 -4.63
C PHE A 134 -27.44 -14.19 -3.72
N ILE A 135 -28.63 -13.58 -3.67
CA ILE A 135 -28.86 -12.38 -2.86
C ILE A 135 -28.66 -12.69 -1.37
N LYS A 136 -29.15 -13.84 -0.90
CA LYS A 136 -28.98 -14.32 0.47
C LYS A 136 -27.51 -14.49 0.81
N LEU A 137 -26.74 -15.17 -0.05
CA LEU A 137 -25.29 -15.35 0.12
C LEU A 137 -24.56 -14.02 0.32
N ILE A 138 -24.87 -12.99 -0.48
CA ILE A 138 -24.22 -11.68 -0.35
C ILE A 138 -24.71 -10.94 0.90
N SER A 139 -25.99 -11.04 1.25
CA SER A 139 -26.57 -10.35 2.41
C SER A 139 -26.01 -10.83 3.76
N GLU A 140 -25.65 -12.11 3.84
CA GLU A 140 -25.07 -12.79 5.02
C GLU A 140 -23.54 -12.71 5.04
N SER A 141 -22.92 -12.33 3.92
CA SER A 141 -21.49 -12.14 3.82
C SER A 141 -21.01 -10.89 4.59
N ARG A 142 -19.72 -10.86 4.93
CA ARG A 142 -19.05 -9.68 5.51
C ARG A 142 -18.59 -8.68 4.43
N LEU A 143 -19.20 -8.69 3.24
CA LEU A 143 -18.86 -7.78 2.14
C LEU A 143 -19.35 -6.35 2.42
N PRO A 144 -18.67 -5.32 1.88
CA PRO A 144 -19.09 -3.92 2.05
C PRO A 144 -20.49 -3.64 1.43
N ILE A 145 -20.95 -4.47 0.50
CA ILE A 145 -22.27 -4.38 -0.15
C ILE A 145 -23.38 -5.18 0.56
N SER A 146 -23.07 -5.93 1.61
CA SER A 146 -24.03 -6.81 2.31
C SER A 146 -25.30 -6.07 2.78
N LYS A 147 -25.14 -4.84 3.29
CA LYS A 147 -26.27 -3.98 3.70
C LYS A 147 -27.22 -3.65 2.55
N GLU A 148 -26.69 -3.45 1.35
CA GLU A 148 -27.53 -3.19 0.18
C GLU A 148 -28.34 -4.42 -0.20
N PHE A 149 -27.71 -5.60 -0.16
CA PHE A 149 -28.38 -6.87 -0.43
C PHE A 149 -29.42 -7.25 0.63
N ARG A 150 -29.23 -6.87 1.89
CA ARG A 150 -30.29 -6.99 2.92
C ARG A 150 -31.51 -6.12 2.58
N LYS A 151 -31.31 -4.89 2.10
CA LYS A 151 -32.41 -4.03 1.63
C LYS A 151 -33.13 -4.64 0.42
N LEU A 152 -32.42 -5.37 -0.43
CA LEU A 152 -33.02 -6.08 -1.56
C LEU A 152 -33.87 -7.26 -1.09
N LEU A 153 -33.37 -8.07 -0.14
CA LEU A 153 -34.17 -9.14 0.46
C LEU A 153 -35.47 -8.59 1.04
N ASN A 154 -35.42 -7.47 1.77
CA ASN A 154 -36.63 -6.85 2.31
C ASN A 154 -37.60 -6.43 1.20
N LYS A 155 -37.12 -5.94 0.05
CA LYS A 155 -37.98 -5.59 -1.10
C LYS A 155 -38.56 -6.83 -1.79
N ILE A 156 -37.81 -7.93 -1.84
CA ILE A 156 -38.27 -9.20 -2.39
C ILE A 156 -39.37 -9.79 -1.50
N GLN A 157 -39.20 -9.71 -0.17
CA GLN A 157 -40.24 -10.09 0.79
C GLN A 157 -41.53 -9.28 0.62
N LEU A 158 -41.44 -8.05 0.12
CA LEU A 158 -42.60 -7.20 -0.22
C LEU A 158 -43.15 -7.46 -1.64
N GLY A 159 -42.74 -8.53 -2.32
CA GLY A 159 -43.23 -8.92 -3.65
C GLY A 159 -42.41 -8.38 -4.83
N GLY A 160 -41.23 -7.80 -4.59
CA GLY A 160 -40.34 -7.35 -5.67
C GLY A 160 -39.65 -8.50 -6.40
N ASN A 161 -39.61 -8.45 -7.74
CA ASN A 161 -38.89 -9.43 -8.56
C ASN A 161 -37.36 -9.35 -8.31
N PRO A 162 -36.68 -10.47 -7.94
CA PRO A 162 -35.24 -10.50 -7.63
C PRO A 162 -34.33 -10.07 -8.79
N GLU A 163 -34.59 -10.54 -10.02
CA GLU A 163 -33.77 -10.27 -11.20
C GLU A 163 -33.83 -8.80 -11.60
N MET A 164 -35.02 -8.22 -11.60
CA MET A 164 -35.24 -6.80 -11.88
C MET A 164 -34.53 -5.93 -10.84
N LEU A 165 -34.57 -6.33 -9.57
CA LEU A 165 -33.88 -5.63 -8.49
C LEU A 165 -32.36 -5.73 -8.62
N LEU A 166 -31.82 -6.91 -8.96
CA LEU A 166 -30.40 -7.14 -9.21
C LEU A 166 -29.88 -6.32 -10.40
N SER A 167 -30.65 -6.22 -11.48
CA SER A 167 -30.26 -5.47 -12.69
C SER A 167 -30.03 -3.98 -12.45
N LYS A 168 -30.68 -3.41 -11.42
CA LYS A 168 -30.58 -2.00 -11.04
C LYS A 168 -29.42 -1.70 -10.07
N ILE A 169 -28.71 -2.73 -9.58
CA ILE A 169 -27.63 -2.53 -8.63
C ILE A 169 -26.40 -1.98 -9.35
N VAL A 170 -25.87 -0.90 -8.79
CA VAL A 170 -24.53 -0.41 -9.11
C VAL A 170 -23.66 -0.57 -7.89
N THR A 171 -22.67 -1.47 -7.96
CA THR A 171 -21.66 -1.64 -6.92
C THR A 171 -20.37 -0.88 -7.27
N PRO A 172 -19.49 -0.63 -6.27
CA PRO A 172 -18.17 -0.05 -6.50
C PRO A 172 -17.28 -0.84 -7.47
N SER A 173 -17.50 -2.15 -7.64
CA SER A 173 -16.66 -3.01 -8.48
C SER A 173 -17.25 -3.20 -9.88
N LEU A 174 -16.48 -2.88 -10.93
CA LEU A 174 -16.87 -3.22 -12.31
C LEU A 174 -16.94 -4.73 -12.51
N ASP A 175 -15.97 -5.47 -11.99
CA ASP A 175 -15.91 -6.92 -12.16
C ASP A 175 -17.13 -7.58 -11.52
N PHE A 176 -17.54 -7.12 -10.33
CA PHE A 176 -18.74 -7.60 -9.64
C PHE A 176 -20.02 -7.23 -10.39
N ASN A 177 -20.13 -6.00 -10.91
CA ASN A 177 -21.28 -5.60 -11.74
C ASN A 177 -21.36 -6.44 -13.02
N SER A 178 -20.22 -6.70 -13.68
CA SER A 178 -20.16 -7.54 -14.87
C SER A 178 -20.51 -8.99 -14.57
N TYR A 179 -20.13 -9.48 -13.38
CA TYR A 179 -20.50 -10.81 -12.90
C TYR A 179 -22.00 -10.94 -12.65
N ILE A 180 -22.64 -9.96 -11.98
CA ILE A 180 -24.10 -9.94 -11.82
C ILE A 180 -24.78 -9.94 -13.18
N LYS A 181 -24.34 -9.07 -14.10
CA LYS A 181 -24.91 -9.00 -15.45
C LYS A 181 -24.75 -10.34 -16.19
N GLY A 182 -23.60 -10.99 -16.07
CA GLY A 182 -23.36 -12.32 -16.62
C GLY A 182 -24.31 -13.37 -16.04
N LEU A 183 -24.49 -13.38 -14.72
CA LEU A 183 -25.45 -14.26 -14.05
C LEU A 183 -26.88 -14.05 -14.56
N LEU A 184 -27.34 -12.80 -14.64
CA LEU A 184 -28.67 -12.46 -15.14
C LEU A 184 -28.87 -12.86 -16.61
N LEU A 185 -27.86 -12.67 -17.46
CA LEU A 185 -27.93 -13.09 -18.88
C LEU A 185 -27.93 -14.60 -19.06
N SER A 186 -27.35 -15.33 -18.12
CA SER A 186 -27.31 -16.79 -18.12
C SER A 186 -28.51 -17.44 -17.41
N ASP A 187 -29.47 -16.66 -16.93
CA ASP A 187 -30.53 -17.14 -16.02
C ASP A 187 -29.96 -17.93 -14.83
N PHE A 188 -28.85 -17.43 -14.28
CA PHE A 188 -28.05 -18.09 -13.24
C PHE A 188 -27.59 -19.52 -13.59
N LYS A 189 -27.58 -19.91 -14.88
CA LYS A 189 -26.99 -21.17 -15.34
C LYS A 189 -25.48 -21.03 -15.46
N ASN A 190 -24.80 -22.08 -15.06
CA ASN A 190 -23.37 -22.07 -14.81
C ASN A 190 -22.60 -22.00 -16.14
N ASN A 191 -22.06 -20.84 -16.53
CA ASN A 191 -21.06 -20.75 -17.62
C ASN A 191 -20.24 -19.45 -17.70
N TYR A 192 -20.28 -18.56 -16.70
CA TYR A 192 -19.47 -17.33 -16.77
C TYR A 192 -18.03 -17.55 -16.27
N ARG A 193 -17.19 -18.18 -17.10
CA ARG A 193 -15.73 -18.14 -16.97
C ARG A 193 -15.23 -16.75 -17.39
N GLN A 194 -15.30 -15.80 -16.46
CA GLN A 194 -14.61 -14.53 -16.67
C GLN A 194 -13.12 -14.69 -16.33
N ASN A 195 -12.27 -14.40 -17.32
CA ASN A 195 -10.81 -14.32 -17.20
C ASN A 195 -10.35 -13.36 -16.09
N GLU A 196 -9.11 -13.56 -15.64
CA GLU A 196 -8.32 -12.76 -14.66
C GLU A 196 -8.99 -11.46 -14.18
N ASN A 197 -9.24 -11.39 -12.87
CA ASN A 197 -9.76 -10.23 -12.14
C ASN A 197 -8.93 -8.96 -12.40
N SER A 198 -9.60 -7.80 -12.45
CA SER A 198 -8.94 -6.51 -12.70
C SER A 198 -7.85 -6.20 -11.68
N LEU A 199 -7.97 -6.68 -10.44
CA LEU A 199 -6.92 -6.53 -9.42
C LEU A 199 -5.65 -7.29 -9.77
N GLU A 200 -5.76 -8.52 -10.24
CA GLU A 200 -4.60 -9.30 -10.67
C GLU A 200 -3.91 -8.66 -11.87
N LYS A 201 -4.69 -8.19 -12.85
CA LYS A 201 -4.15 -7.46 -14.00
C LYS A 201 -3.38 -6.21 -13.56
N LYS A 202 -3.94 -5.43 -12.61
CA LYS A 202 -3.27 -4.28 -12.01
C LYS A 202 -1.98 -4.69 -11.27
N PHE A 203 -2.00 -5.81 -10.55
CA PHE A 203 -0.82 -6.32 -9.85
C PHE A 203 0.27 -6.80 -10.84
N ARG A 204 -0.09 -7.50 -11.91
CA ARG A 204 0.85 -7.91 -12.97
C ARG A 204 1.44 -6.70 -13.71
N LYS A 205 0.63 -5.68 -13.99
CA LYS A 205 1.12 -4.41 -14.52
C LYS A 205 2.10 -3.75 -13.55
N TYR A 206 1.78 -3.75 -12.25
CA TYR A 206 2.68 -3.26 -11.23
C TYR A 206 4.00 -4.04 -11.20
N LEU A 207 3.99 -5.38 -11.29
CA LEU A 207 5.20 -6.20 -11.37
C LEU A 207 6.08 -5.84 -12.57
N ARG A 208 5.48 -5.54 -13.73
CA ARG A 208 6.25 -5.10 -14.92
C ARG A 208 6.85 -3.70 -14.74
N GLU A 209 6.17 -2.83 -14.01
CA GLU A 209 6.62 -1.45 -13.80
C GLU A 209 7.60 -1.30 -12.63
N ILE A 210 7.71 -2.28 -11.74
CA ILE A 210 8.43 -2.10 -10.47
C ILE A 210 9.91 -1.80 -10.67
N GLU A 211 10.57 -2.45 -11.63
CA GLU A 211 11.99 -2.22 -11.93
C GLU A 211 12.23 -0.78 -12.43
N SER A 212 11.38 -0.30 -13.34
CA SER A 212 11.47 1.09 -13.81
C SER A 212 11.23 2.10 -12.68
N LYS A 213 10.27 1.82 -11.79
CA LYS A 213 9.96 2.66 -10.63
C LYS A 213 11.09 2.67 -9.61
N LEU A 214 11.72 1.53 -9.36
CA LEU A 214 12.91 1.42 -8.51
C LEU A 214 14.09 2.19 -9.13
N SER A 215 14.29 2.07 -10.44
CA SER A 215 15.32 2.80 -11.18
C SER A 215 15.15 4.32 -11.05
N ILE A 216 13.92 4.84 -11.15
CA ILE A 216 13.62 6.26 -10.93
C ILE A 216 13.96 6.67 -9.49
N LEU A 217 13.61 5.84 -8.50
CA LEU A 217 13.92 6.12 -7.10
C LEU A 217 15.44 6.15 -6.86
N PHE A 218 16.19 5.17 -7.38
CA PHE A 218 17.65 5.16 -7.33
C PHE A 218 18.26 6.36 -8.04
N PHE A 219 17.73 6.74 -9.21
CA PHE A 219 18.17 7.92 -9.93
C PHE A 219 18.09 9.18 -9.05
N PHE A 220 16.93 9.48 -8.46
CA PHE A 220 16.80 10.63 -7.57
C PHE A 220 17.68 10.50 -6.31
N GLY A 221 17.77 9.32 -5.72
CA GLY A 221 18.59 9.10 -4.53
C GLY A 221 20.10 9.23 -4.76
N LEU A 222 20.58 8.99 -5.99
CA LEU A 222 21.99 9.12 -6.35
C LEU A 222 22.33 10.50 -6.89
N PHE A 223 21.60 10.95 -7.92
CA PHE A 223 21.97 12.13 -8.69
C PHE A 223 21.66 13.43 -7.98
N PHE A 224 20.71 13.44 -7.03
CA PHE A 224 20.43 14.65 -6.28
C PHE A 224 21.57 15.02 -5.33
N PRO A 225 22.07 14.12 -4.45
CA PRO A 225 23.25 14.41 -3.64
C PRO A 225 24.50 14.72 -4.48
N LEU A 226 24.71 14.01 -5.60
CA LEU A 226 25.82 14.28 -6.51
C LEU A 226 25.71 15.68 -7.13
N GLY A 227 24.55 16.05 -7.66
CA GLY A 227 24.31 17.39 -8.21
C GLY A 227 24.53 18.48 -7.16
N LEU A 228 24.07 18.26 -5.93
CA LEU A 228 24.30 19.19 -4.83
C LEU A 228 25.80 19.32 -4.48
N SER A 229 26.56 18.21 -4.50
CA SER A 229 28.01 18.24 -4.30
C SER A 229 28.75 19.04 -5.38
N PHE A 230 28.35 18.93 -6.65
CA PHE A 230 28.92 19.75 -7.73
C PHE A 230 28.56 21.23 -7.60
N LEU A 231 27.32 21.53 -7.23
CA LEU A 231 26.89 22.93 -7.09
C LEU A 231 27.60 23.64 -5.92
N ILE A 232 27.88 22.91 -4.84
CA ILE A 232 28.76 23.37 -3.75
C ILE A 232 30.18 23.60 -4.28
N LEU A 233 30.74 22.64 -5.01
CA LEU A 233 32.10 22.71 -5.54
C LEU A 233 32.32 23.93 -6.45
N PHE A 234 31.32 24.29 -7.27
CA PHE A 234 31.37 25.51 -8.10
C PHE A 234 30.92 26.79 -7.38
N GLN A 235 30.65 26.74 -6.07
CA GLN A 235 30.15 27.88 -5.26
C GLN A 235 28.91 28.57 -5.84
N THR A 236 28.12 27.85 -6.63
CA THR A 236 26.95 28.41 -7.34
C THR A 236 25.71 28.53 -6.46
N ILE A 237 25.73 27.96 -5.25
CA ILE A 237 24.58 27.87 -4.35
C ILE A 237 24.79 28.72 -3.10
N ASN A 238 23.79 29.55 -2.80
CA ASN A 238 23.66 30.22 -1.52
C ASN A 238 23.29 29.22 -0.40
N TYR A 239 23.87 29.37 0.80
CA TYR A 239 23.58 28.56 1.99
C TYR A 239 22.09 28.44 2.32
N PHE A 240 21.30 29.50 2.10
CA PHE A 240 19.86 29.43 2.30
C PHE A 240 19.20 28.41 1.36
N ILE A 241 19.61 28.41 0.08
CA ILE A 241 19.11 27.46 -0.91
C ILE A 241 19.53 26.05 -0.51
N LEU A 242 20.79 25.85 -0.10
CA LEU A 242 21.32 24.57 0.36
C LEU A 242 20.44 23.94 1.46
N ILE A 243 20.11 24.71 2.50
CA ILE A 243 19.27 24.24 3.62
C ILE A 243 17.83 23.95 3.15
N SER A 244 17.27 24.82 2.31
CA SER A 244 15.88 24.67 1.82
C SER A 244 15.66 23.45 0.92
N VAL A 245 16.71 22.99 0.24
CA VAL A 245 16.68 21.88 -0.71
C VAL A 245 16.67 20.51 0.00
N LEU A 246 17.18 20.42 1.23
CA LEU A 246 17.21 19.17 2.01
C LEU A 246 15.81 18.62 2.38
N PRO A 247 14.87 19.43 2.92
CA PRO A 247 13.49 18.98 3.13
C PRO A 247 12.81 18.55 1.83
N LEU A 248 13.06 19.24 0.72
CA LEU A 248 12.50 18.89 -0.59
C LEU A 248 13.03 17.52 -1.04
N PHE A 249 14.31 17.24 -0.86
CA PHE A 249 14.90 15.92 -1.13
C PHE A 249 14.24 14.81 -0.31
N PHE A 250 14.08 15.03 0.99
CA PHE A 250 13.41 14.07 1.85
C PHE A 250 11.96 13.82 1.42
N ILE A 251 11.20 14.88 1.15
CA ILE A 251 9.79 14.78 0.73
C ILE A 251 9.67 14.08 -0.62
N THR A 252 10.56 14.37 -1.58
CA THR A 252 10.54 13.73 -2.90
C THR A 252 10.79 12.23 -2.80
N LEU A 253 11.87 11.80 -2.13
CA LEU A 253 12.14 10.37 -1.93
C LEU A 253 11.05 9.67 -1.12
N LYS A 254 10.53 10.29 -0.07
CA LYS A 254 9.40 9.76 0.70
C LYS A 254 8.16 9.55 -0.17
N THR A 255 7.86 10.51 -1.04
CA THR A 255 6.69 10.48 -1.92
C THR A 255 6.85 9.42 -2.99
N LEU A 256 8.03 9.34 -3.63
CA LEU A 256 8.35 8.33 -4.62
C LEU A 256 8.29 6.93 -4.00
N ASN A 257 8.95 6.72 -2.85
CA ASN A 257 8.93 5.43 -2.14
C ASN A 257 7.49 5.01 -1.80
N LYS A 258 6.68 5.91 -1.24
CA LYS A 258 5.27 5.62 -0.93
C LYS A 258 4.45 5.32 -2.19
N LYS A 259 4.64 6.05 -3.29
CA LYS A 259 3.88 5.88 -4.53
C LYS A 259 4.27 4.62 -5.30
N PHE A 260 5.55 4.24 -5.26
CA PHE A 260 6.10 3.16 -6.07
C PHE A 260 6.18 1.83 -5.33
N LEU A 261 6.39 1.81 -4.01
CA LEU A 261 6.58 0.58 -3.25
C LEU A 261 5.43 0.24 -2.30
N LYS A 262 4.79 1.24 -1.67
CA LYS A 262 3.65 0.98 -0.78
C LYS A 262 2.38 0.73 -1.57
N ASN A 263 2.20 -0.53 -1.94
CA ASN A 263 0.98 -0.99 -2.59
C ASN A 263 -0.10 -1.40 -1.59
N ASN A 264 -1.32 -0.94 -1.85
CA ASN A 264 -2.52 -1.33 -1.11
C ASN A 264 -3.29 -2.49 -1.81
N PHE A 265 -2.61 -3.31 -2.62
CA PHE A 265 -3.25 -4.46 -3.24
C PHE A 265 -3.60 -5.47 -2.16
N PHE A 266 -4.88 -5.81 -2.08
CA PHE A 266 -5.38 -6.87 -1.23
C PHE A 266 -5.79 -8.03 -2.14
N LEU A 267 -4.92 -9.02 -2.30
CA LEU A 267 -5.27 -10.33 -2.85
C LEU A 267 -5.14 -11.35 -1.72
N LEU A 268 -5.94 -12.41 -1.77
CA LEU A 268 -6.05 -13.38 -0.66
C LEU A 268 -4.72 -14.02 -0.29
N GLY A 269 -3.88 -14.35 -1.27
CA GLY A 269 -2.57 -14.95 -1.06
C GLY A 269 -1.39 -13.98 -0.97
N LEU A 270 -1.61 -12.65 -1.06
CA LEU A 270 -0.53 -11.67 -0.90
C LEU A 270 -0.35 -11.31 0.58
N ILE A 271 0.83 -11.59 1.14
CA ILE A 271 1.24 -11.30 2.53
C ILE A 271 2.19 -10.10 2.61
N ASN A 272 2.16 -9.22 1.59
CA ASN A 272 2.99 -8.01 1.56
C ASN A 272 2.82 -7.18 2.85
N ASN A 273 3.95 -6.78 3.44
CA ASN A 273 4.13 -6.01 4.69
C ASN A 273 4.01 -6.78 6.02
N TYR A 274 3.84 -8.10 6.01
CA TYR A 274 3.86 -8.87 7.26
C TYR A 274 5.25 -9.47 7.55
N SER A 275 5.52 -9.77 8.83
CA SER A 275 6.77 -10.38 9.25
C SER A 275 6.99 -11.74 8.58
N LYS A 276 8.26 -12.19 8.51
CA LYS A 276 8.61 -13.55 8.07
C LYS A 276 7.80 -14.62 8.80
N GLU A 277 7.50 -14.39 10.08
CA GLU A 277 6.67 -15.25 10.92
C GLU A 277 5.24 -15.39 10.41
N GLU A 278 4.57 -14.30 10.04
CA GLU A 278 3.19 -14.38 9.50
C GLU A 278 3.15 -15.08 8.14
N LYS A 279 4.21 -14.94 7.33
CA LYS A 279 4.35 -15.68 6.07
C LYS A 279 4.51 -17.18 6.33
N ALA A 280 5.34 -17.56 7.30
CA ALA A 280 5.49 -18.95 7.73
C ALA A 280 4.16 -19.52 8.26
N LYS A 281 3.49 -18.77 9.15
CA LYS A 281 2.17 -19.13 9.70
C LYS A 281 1.12 -19.33 8.61
N PHE A 282 1.09 -18.47 7.60
CA PHE A 282 0.14 -18.62 6.50
C PHE A 282 0.46 -19.84 5.63
N ASN A 283 1.73 -20.15 5.40
CA ASN A 283 2.11 -21.36 4.67
C ASN A 283 1.73 -22.63 5.43
N GLU A 284 1.95 -22.67 6.74
CA GLU A 284 1.47 -23.75 7.61
C GLU A 284 -0.06 -23.88 7.52
N PHE A 285 -0.79 -22.76 7.51
CA PHE A 285 -2.25 -22.74 7.40
C PHE A 285 -2.74 -23.32 6.06
N ILE A 286 -2.09 -22.97 4.95
CA ILE A 286 -2.41 -23.51 3.63
C ILE A 286 -2.11 -25.02 3.57
N SER A 287 -1.00 -25.47 4.14
CA SER A 287 -0.67 -26.91 4.24
C SER A 287 -1.73 -27.69 5.03
N PHE A 288 -2.19 -27.10 6.14
CA PHE A 288 -3.28 -27.65 6.94
C PHE A 288 -4.58 -27.76 6.13
N LEU A 289 -4.97 -26.72 5.39
CA LEU A 289 -6.17 -26.74 4.56
C LEU A 289 -6.07 -27.73 3.38
N LEU A 290 -4.90 -27.91 2.79
CA LEU A 290 -4.65 -28.95 1.79
C LEU A 290 -4.88 -30.35 2.37
N SER A 291 -4.38 -30.59 3.57
CA SER A 291 -4.56 -31.88 4.24
C SER A 291 -6.02 -32.11 4.67
N PHE A 292 -6.68 -31.06 5.13
CA PHE A 292 -8.12 -31.07 5.42
C PHE A 292 -8.95 -31.42 4.19
N THR A 293 -8.67 -30.79 3.05
CA THR A 293 -9.38 -31.06 1.79
C THR A 293 -9.16 -32.47 1.27
N LEU A 294 -7.94 -32.99 1.34
CA LEU A 294 -7.65 -34.38 0.98
C LEU A 294 -8.42 -35.38 1.84
N ASN A 295 -8.61 -35.08 3.14
CA ASN A 295 -9.39 -35.95 4.01
C ASN A 295 -10.91 -35.82 3.78
N LEU A 296 -11.42 -34.64 3.44
CA LEU A 296 -12.82 -34.47 2.99
C LEU A 296 -13.09 -35.23 1.69
N GLN A 297 -12.14 -35.24 0.75
CA GLN A 297 -12.25 -35.99 -0.50
C GLN A 297 -12.41 -37.50 -0.26
N LYS A 298 -11.81 -38.03 0.82
CA LYS A 298 -11.99 -39.42 1.28
C LYS A 298 -13.33 -39.68 1.97
N ASN A 299 -14.30 -38.77 1.83
CA ASN A 299 -15.63 -38.83 2.44
C ASN A 299 -15.58 -38.94 3.98
N SER A 300 -14.53 -38.39 4.61
CA SER A 300 -14.49 -38.26 6.08
C SER A 300 -15.39 -37.11 6.52
N SER A 301 -16.01 -37.23 7.70
CA SER A 301 -16.75 -36.10 8.29
C SER A 301 -15.80 -34.90 8.51
N PRO A 302 -16.31 -33.66 8.52
CA PRO A 302 -15.49 -32.46 8.72
C PRO A 302 -14.64 -32.51 9.98
N GLU A 303 -15.20 -33.01 11.08
CA GLU A 303 -14.53 -33.21 12.36
C GLU A 303 -13.34 -34.16 12.22
N VAL A 304 -13.57 -35.33 11.63
CA VAL A 304 -12.54 -36.35 11.44
C VAL A 304 -11.48 -35.88 10.45
N ALA A 305 -11.88 -35.20 9.38
CA ALA A 305 -10.97 -34.61 8.40
C ALA A 305 -10.08 -33.54 9.04
N PHE A 306 -10.63 -32.73 9.95
CA PHE A 306 -9.91 -31.69 10.67
C PHE A 306 -8.87 -32.28 11.62
N VAL A 307 -9.24 -33.29 12.41
CA VAL A 307 -8.31 -33.99 13.31
C VAL A 307 -7.20 -34.67 12.52
N LYS A 308 -7.54 -35.42 11.45
CA LYS A 308 -6.56 -36.10 10.60
C LYS A 308 -5.59 -35.13 9.92
N ALA A 309 -6.06 -33.96 9.49
CA ALA A 309 -5.22 -32.95 8.85
C ALA A 309 -4.13 -32.39 9.77
N TYR A 310 -4.40 -32.34 11.07
CA TYR A 310 -3.39 -31.97 12.05
C TYR A 310 -2.45 -33.13 12.37
N THR A 311 -2.97 -34.33 12.69
CA THR A 311 -2.14 -35.46 13.11
C THR A 311 -1.19 -35.94 12.03
N GLN A 312 -1.57 -35.85 10.75
CA GLN A 312 -0.72 -36.22 9.62
C GLN A 312 0.53 -35.33 9.46
N ASN A 313 0.45 -34.07 9.91
CA ASN A 313 1.51 -33.06 9.70
C ASN A 313 1.96 -32.40 11.01
N GLU A 314 1.76 -33.05 12.15
CA GLU A 314 2.01 -32.44 13.47
C GLU A 314 3.43 -31.87 13.59
N LEU A 315 4.42 -32.59 13.07
CA LEU A 315 5.83 -32.18 13.05
C LEU A 315 6.15 -30.99 12.13
N GLN A 316 5.24 -30.60 11.23
CA GLN A 316 5.43 -29.48 10.30
C GLN A 316 4.88 -28.16 10.83
N TYR A 317 4.06 -28.19 11.89
CA TYR A 317 3.47 -27.00 12.46
C TYR A 317 4.33 -26.48 13.60
N ASN A 318 5.02 -25.35 13.39
CA ASN A 318 5.78 -24.69 14.45
C ASN A 318 4.97 -23.57 15.10
N ILE A 319 4.25 -22.79 14.29
CA ILE A 319 3.51 -21.61 14.76
C ILE A 319 2.04 -21.97 15.02
N LEU A 320 1.46 -22.84 14.19
CA LEU A 320 0.07 -23.26 14.30
C LEU A 320 -0.18 -24.43 15.25
N GLU A 321 0.87 -25.04 15.82
CA GLU A 321 0.70 -26.18 16.73
C GLU A 321 -0.25 -25.83 17.88
N ARG A 322 0.08 -24.78 18.66
CA ARG A 322 -0.69 -24.37 19.83
C ARG A 322 -2.16 -24.04 19.51
N PRO A 323 -2.48 -23.18 18.51
CA PRO A 323 -3.88 -22.87 18.20
C PRO A 323 -4.63 -24.04 17.56
N LEU A 324 -3.98 -24.99 16.88
CA LEU A 324 -4.68 -26.16 16.35
C LEU A 324 -4.90 -27.23 17.43
N LYS A 325 -3.88 -27.54 18.22
CA LYS A 325 -3.91 -28.55 19.28
C LYS A 325 -4.96 -28.25 20.35
N SER A 326 -5.11 -26.97 20.73
CA SER A 326 -6.14 -26.53 21.68
C SER A 326 -7.56 -26.82 21.18
N GLN A 327 -7.81 -26.66 19.89
CA GLN A 327 -9.13 -26.89 19.29
C GLN A 327 -9.37 -28.38 19.03
N ILE A 328 -8.31 -29.13 18.71
CA ILE A 328 -8.41 -30.58 18.47
C ILE A 328 -8.70 -31.33 19.75
N SER A 329 -8.06 -30.98 20.86
CA SER A 329 -8.37 -31.60 22.16
C SER A 329 -9.83 -31.35 22.55
N GLN A 330 -10.36 -30.16 22.26
CA GLN A 330 -11.77 -29.83 22.47
C GLN A 330 -12.72 -30.65 21.57
N LEU A 331 -12.32 -30.91 20.32
CA LEU A 331 -13.08 -31.74 19.38
C LEU A 331 -13.09 -33.20 19.85
N ILE A 332 -11.93 -33.75 20.22
CA ILE A 332 -11.78 -35.13 20.71
C ILE A 332 -12.60 -35.34 22.00
N ASN A 333 -12.66 -34.33 22.86
CA ASN A 333 -13.46 -34.36 24.09
C ASN A 333 -14.96 -34.05 23.85
N PHE A 334 -15.42 -33.95 22.60
CA PHE A 334 -16.79 -33.63 22.21
C PHE A 334 -17.34 -32.34 22.84
N SER A 335 -16.45 -31.40 23.18
CA SER A 335 -16.80 -30.20 23.95
C SER A 335 -17.22 -29.00 23.09
N CYS A 336 -17.16 -29.13 21.76
CA CYS A 336 -17.53 -28.08 20.80
C CYS A 336 -17.86 -28.66 19.43
N THR A 337 -18.61 -27.89 18.64
CA THR A 337 -18.94 -28.23 17.24
C THR A 337 -17.85 -27.75 16.28
N PHE A 338 -17.82 -28.31 15.06
CA PHE A 338 -16.90 -27.84 14.01
C PHE A 338 -17.04 -26.34 13.73
N GLU A 339 -18.27 -25.80 13.71
CA GLU A 339 -18.51 -24.38 13.51
C GLU A 339 -17.92 -23.51 14.64
N GLU A 340 -18.03 -23.97 15.89
CA GLU A 340 -17.44 -23.28 17.04
C GLU A 340 -15.91 -23.28 16.99
N ILE A 341 -15.30 -24.39 16.56
CA ILE A 341 -13.84 -24.48 16.37
C ILE A 341 -13.38 -23.47 15.32
N LEU A 342 -14.07 -23.40 14.18
CA LEU A 342 -13.74 -22.41 13.16
C LEU A 342 -13.84 -20.99 13.73
N LYS A 343 -14.90 -20.67 14.49
CA LYS A 343 -15.05 -19.36 15.16
C LYS A 343 -13.92 -19.06 16.14
N ARG A 344 -13.49 -20.04 16.95
CA ARG A 344 -12.37 -19.89 17.89
C ARG A 344 -11.04 -19.67 17.16
N LEU A 345 -10.76 -20.43 16.09
CA LEU A 345 -9.58 -20.23 15.25
C LEU A 345 -9.56 -18.86 14.57
N GLN A 346 -10.73 -18.37 14.13
CA GLN A 346 -10.83 -17.00 13.58
C GLN A 346 -10.38 -15.94 14.60
N ILE A 347 -10.65 -16.15 15.89
CA ILE A 347 -10.26 -15.25 16.98
C ILE A 347 -8.76 -15.39 17.28
N GLU A 348 -8.25 -16.61 17.42
CA GLU A 348 -6.85 -16.88 17.76
C GLU A 348 -5.87 -16.45 16.66
N LEU A 349 -6.24 -16.63 15.38
CA LEU A 349 -5.36 -16.30 14.26
C LEU A 349 -5.26 -14.78 14.01
N LYS A 350 -6.18 -13.97 14.55
CA LYS A 350 -6.22 -12.49 14.56
C LYS A 350 -6.18 -11.75 13.20
N SER A 351 -5.86 -12.42 12.10
CA SER A 351 -5.76 -11.81 10.77
C SER A 351 -7.07 -11.94 9.97
N VAL A 352 -7.40 -10.86 9.26
CA VAL A 352 -8.62 -10.75 8.44
C VAL A 352 -8.67 -11.82 7.36
N ARG A 353 -7.51 -12.26 6.83
CA ARG A 353 -7.43 -13.28 5.78
C ARG A 353 -7.89 -14.65 6.26
N TYR A 354 -7.33 -15.14 7.38
CA TYR A 354 -7.76 -16.42 7.97
C TYR A 354 -9.24 -16.39 8.26
N ARG A 355 -9.73 -15.26 8.79
CA ARG A 355 -11.14 -15.08 9.09
C ARG A 355 -12.04 -15.21 7.87
N ILE A 356 -11.63 -14.63 6.73
CA ILE A 356 -12.35 -14.77 5.46
C ILE A 356 -12.33 -16.23 4.99
N ILE A 357 -11.14 -16.85 4.96
CA ILE A 357 -10.98 -18.22 4.44
C ILE A 357 -11.76 -19.22 5.29
N LEU A 358 -11.64 -19.16 6.62
CA LEU A 358 -12.35 -20.06 7.53
C LEU A 358 -13.88 -19.85 7.51
N ASP A 359 -14.36 -18.60 7.39
CA ASP A 359 -15.80 -18.33 7.24
C ASP A 359 -16.37 -18.96 5.97
N VAL A 360 -15.59 -18.91 4.89
CA VAL A 360 -15.96 -19.50 3.61
C VAL A 360 -15.96 -21.02 3.68
N ILE A 361 -14.89 -21.62 4.23
CA ILE A 361 -14.79 -23.07 4.39
C ILE A 361 -15.92 -23.59 5.27
N GLY A 362 -16.21 -22.93 6.39
CA GLY A 362 -17.33 -23.30 7.26
C GLY A 362 -18.67 -23.33 6.52
N LYS A 363 -18.94 -22.31 5.69
CA LYS A 363 -20.15 -22.24 4.85
C LYS A 363 -20.20 -23.32 3.77
N LEU A 364 -19.08 -23.58 3.09
CA LEU A 364 -19.01 -24.63 2.08
C LEU A 364 -19.32 -25.99 2.72
N VAL A 365 -18.63 -26.31 3.81
CA VAL A 365 -18.76 -27.58 4.51
C VAL A 365 -20.16 -27.78 5.07
N ALA A 366 -20.76 -26.74 5.67
CA ALA A 366 -22.14 -26.79 6.15
C ALA A 366 -23.16 -27.02 5.03
N GLN A 367 -22.88 -26.52 3.83
CA GLN A 367 -23.75 -26.70 2.66
C GLN A 367 -23.66 -28.13 2.10
N ASN A 368 -22.43 -28.64 1.87
CA ASN A 368 -22.19 -30.02 1.43
C ASN A 368 -20.71 -30.38 1.67
N ALA A 369 -20.42 -31.14 2.74
CA ALA A 369 -19.05 -31.51 3.10
C ALA A 369 -18.33 -32.32 2.00
N TYR A 370 -19.03 -33.22 1.31
CA TYR A 370 -18.45 -34.05 0.25
C TYR A 370 -18.05 -33.21 -0.95
N LEU A 371 -18.91 -32.35 -1.49
CA LEU A 371 -18.60 -31.50 -2.65
C LEU A 371 -17.70 -30.31 -2.31
N SER A 372 -17.53 -30.01 -1.02
CA SER A 372 -16.69 -28.90 -0.57
C SER A 372 -15.23 -29.07 -0.91
N HIS A 373 -14.70 -30.30 -0.99
CA HIS A 373 -13.28 -30.50 -1.26
C HIS A 373 -12.87 -29.85 -2.59
N GLU A 374 -13.61 -30.07 -3.69
CA GLU A 374 -13.33 -29.45 -5.00
C GLU A 374 -13.28 -27.92 -4.91
N LYS A 375 -14.21 -27.33 -4.15
CA LYS A 375 -14.36 -25.87 -4.03
C LYS A 375 -13.30 -25.26 -3.14
N ILE A 376 -12.93 -25.93 -2.06
CA ILE A 376 -11.82 -25.49 -1.22
C ILE A 376 -10.50 -25.63 -2.01
N THR A 377 -10.30 -26.69 -2.79
CA THR A 377 -9.15 -26.81 -3.70
C THR A 377 -9.08 -25.65 -4.68
N GLN A 378 -10.20 -25.26 -5.30
CA GLN A 378 -10.24 -24.06 -6.16
C GLN A 378 -9.81 -22.78 -5.42
N ILE A 379 -10.22 -22.60 -4.15
CA ILE A 379 -9.76 -21.46 -3.32
C ILE A 379 -8.25 -21.54 -3.08
N LEU A 380 -7.72 -22.73 -2.78
CA LEU A 380 -6.29 -22.94 -2.53
C LEU A 380 -5.46 -22.70 -3.80
N ASP A 381 -5.95 -23.10 -4.96
CA ASP A 381 -5.31 -22.84 -6.26
C ASP A 381 -5.20 -21.34 -6.54
N GLU A 382 -6.28 -20.58 -6.31
CA GLU A 382 -6.28 -19.11 -6.42
C GLU A 382 -5.30 -18.46 -5.43
N ILE A 383 -5.26 -18.95 -4.18
CA ILE A 383 -4.28 -18.48 -3.18
C ILE A 383 -2.85 -18.77 -3.65
N SER A 384 -2.59 -19.96 -4.20
CA SER A 384 -1.27 -20.34 -4.71
C SER A 384 -0.82 -19.46 -5.88
N MET A 385 -1.74 -19.10 -6.78
CA MET A 385 -1.47 -18.18 -7.88
C MET A 385 -1.09 -16.79 -7.35
N HIS A 386 -1.81 -16.28 -6.34
CA HIS A 386 -1.45 -15.04 -5.68
C HIS A 386 -0.07 -15.09 -4.99
N GLN A 387 0.26 -16.20 -4.32
CA GLN A 387 1.58 -16.39 -3.70
C GLN A 387 2.71 -16.45 -4.75
N LYS A 388 2.47 -17.04 -5.93
CA LYS A 388 3.43 -17.00 -7.05
C LYS A 388 3.69 -15.56 -7.51
N LEU A 389 2.66 -14.72 -7.56
CA LEU A 389 2.81 -13.30 -7.88
C LEU A 389 3.61 -12.54 -6.80
N GLU A 390 3.40 -12.86 -5.51
CA GLU A 390 4.19 -12.31 -4.41
C GLU A 390 5.67 -12.71 -4.51
N ASN A 391 5.94 -13.99 -4.74
CA ASN A 391 7.30 -14.50 -4.85
C ASN A 391 8.05 -13.85 -6.03
N ARG A 392 7.37 -13.56 -7.14
CA ARG A 392 7.95 -12.77 -8.24
C ARG A 392 8.35 -11.36 -7.80
N LEU A 393 7.49 -10.67 -7.04
CA LEU A 393 7.85 -9.35 -6.47
C LEU A 393 9.07 -9.44 -5.57
N GLU A 394 9.11 -10.45 -4.68
CA GLU A 394 10.25 -10.66 -3.79
C GLU A 394 11.54 -10.95 -4.54
N ILE A 395 11.48 -11.73 -5.63
CA ILE A 395 12.65 -12.03 -6.47
C ILE A 395 13.17 -10.74 -7.11
N ILE A 396 12.29 -9.89 -7.66
CA ILE A 396 12.70 -8.62 -8.25
C ILE A 396 13.36 -7.71 -7.20
N ILE A 397 12.73 -7.54 -6.03
CA ILE A 397 13.30 -6.74 -4.94
C ILE A 397 14.62 -7.33 -4.43
N LYS A 398 14.74 -8.66 -4.35
CA LYS A 398 15.99 -9.35 -3.99
C LYS A 398 17.08 -9.15 -5.05
N GLY A 399 16.73 -9.12 -6.33
CA GLY A 399 17.66 -8.84 -7.44
C GLY A 399 18.29 -7.45 -7.33
N GLU A 400 17.53 -6.46 -6.85
CA GLU A 400 18.04 -5.10 -6.63
C GLU A 400 18.95 -4.95 -5.40
N ARG A 401 19.10 -5.99 -4.56
CA ARG A 401 19.96 -5.94 -3.35
C ARG A 401 21.41 -5.61 -3.67
N PHE A 402 21.96 -6.20 -4.73
CA PHE A 402 23.35 -5.96 -5.10
C PHE A 402 23.57 -4.49 -5.46
N LYS A 403 22.69 -3.90 -6.29
CA LYS A 403 22.76 -2.47 -6.66
C LYS A 403 22.64 -1.57 -5.44
N VAL A 404 21.69 -1.86 -4.53
CA VAL A 404 21.53 -1.11 -3.28
C VAL A 404 22.79 -1.14 -2.43
N LEU A 405 23.39 -2.32 -2.23
CA LEU A 405 24.62 -2.43 -1.44
C LEU A 405 25.78 -1.70 -2.12
N LEU A 406 25.93 -1.84 -3.44
CA LEU A 406 26.94 -1.11 -4.20
C LEU A 406 26.78 0.41 -4.02
N PHE A 407 25.58 0.93 -4.21
CA PHE A 407 25.29 2.36 -4.05
C PHE A 407 25.45 2.85 -2.60
N LEU A 408 25.15 2.02 -1.61
CA LEU A 408 25.33 2.35 -0.19
C LEU A 408 26.79 2.65 0.16
N PHE A 409 27.74 1.99 -0.50
CA PHE A 409 29.18 2.19 -0.30
C PHE A 409 29.75 3.24 -1.25
N LEU A 410 29.37 3.21 -2.52
CA LEU A 410 29.91 4.09 -3.56
C LEU A 410 29.48 5.55 -3.37
N LEU A 411 28.22 5.80 -3.00
CA LEU A 411 27.67 7.15 -2.87
C LEU A 411 28.38 7.99 -1.79
N PRO A 412 28.60 7.50 -0.55
CA PRO A 412 29.43 8.16 0.45
C PRO A 412 30.83 8.52 -0.01
N ILE A 413 31.48 7.62 -0.75
CA ILE A 413 32.85 7.82 -1.24
C ILE A 413 32.89 8.96 -2.25
N ILE A 414 31.99 8.95 -3.23
CA ILE A 414 31.97 9.97 -4.28
C ILE A 414 31.59 11.34 -3.69
N ILE A 415 30.51 11.41 -2.89
CA ILE A 415 30.07 12.68 -2.29
C ILE A 415 31.09 13.19 -1.28
N GLY A 416 31.67 12.30 -0.46
CA GLY A 416 32.72 12.65 0.49
C GLY A 416 33.93 13.23 -0.24
N GLY A 417 34.36 12.57 -1.32
CA GLY A 417 35.51 13.00 -2.11
C GLY A 417 35.27 14.34 -2.81
N ILE A 418 34.17 14.48 -3.56
CA ILE A 418 33.82 15.73 -4.26
C ILE A 418 33.59 16.86 -3.25
N GLY A 419 32.85 16.57 -2.18
CA GLY A 419 32.53 17.55 -1.14
C GLY A 419 33.78 18.04 -0.42
N GLY A 420 34.73 17.17 -0.11
CA GLY A 420 35.98 17.55 0.56
C GLY A 420 36.94 18.36 -0.31
N LEU A 421 36.75 18.37 -1.64
CA LEU A 421 37.51 19.22 -2.57
C LEU A 421 37.04 20.68 -2.61
N PHE A 422 35.95 21.05 -1.93
CA PHE A 422 35.42 22.42 -1.97
C PHE A 422 36.46 23.53 -1.65
N PRO A 423 37.43 23.35 -0.72
CA PRO A 423 38.38 24.41 -0.39
C PRO A 423 39.27 24.73 -1.59
N LEU A 424 39.70 23.73 -2.35
CA LEU A 424 40.54 23.89 -3.53
C LEU A 424 39.89 24.84 -4.53
N PHE A 425 38.59 24.67 -4.79
CA PHE A 425 37.86 25.55 -5.71
C PHE A 425 37.66 26.95 -5.13
N SER A 426 37.45 27.07 -3.82
CA SER A 426 37.42 28.38 -3.16
C SER A 426 38.75 29.13 -3.29
N PHE A 427 39.89 28.42 -3.26
CA PHE A 427 41.22 28.98 -3.47
C PHE A 427 41.51 29.31 -4.94
N ILE A 428 40.94 28.58 -5.91
CA ILE A 428 41.10 28.89 -7.34
C ILE A 428 40.25 30.10 -7.74
N ILE A 429 39.04 30.23 -7.18
CA ILE A 429 38.09 31.30 -7.53
C ILE A 429 38.37 32.58 -6.74
N GLY A 430 38.80 32.46 -5.48
CA GLY A 430 39.24 33.59 -4.67
C GLY A 430 40.70 33.91 -4.94
N GLU A 431 41.03 35.17 -5.24
CA GLU A 431 42.42 35.67 -5.32
C GLU A 431 43.08 35.68 -3.92
N PHE A 432 43.25 34.52 -3.29
CA PHE A 432 43.97 34.43 -2.02
C PHE A 432 45.48 34.38 -2.29
N SER A 433 46.18 35.46 -1.95
CA SER A 433 47.63 35.51 -1.90
C SER A 433 48.13 34.58 -0.78
N LEU A 434 48.66 33.41 -1.15
CA LEU A 434 49.25 32.44 -0.23
C LEU A 434 50.57 32.98 0.35
N ASN A 435 50.55 33.42 1.61
CA ASN A 435 51.76 33.54 2.43
C ASN A 435 52.10 32.15 2.99
N SER A 436 53.27 31.66 2.60
CA SER A 436 53.73 30.26 2.66
C SER A 436 54.13 29.71 4.05
N SER A 437 53.49 30.14 5.14
CA SER A 437 53.89 29.68 6.48
C SER A 437 52.77 29.67 7.53
N GLN A 438 51.72 28.87 7.34
CA GLN A 438 50.73 28.63 8.41
C GLN A 438 50.14 27.21 8.35
N SER A 439 50.75 26.24 9.02
CA SER A 439 50.49 24.81 8.77
C SER A 439 49.62 24.06 9.79
N PHE A 440 48.90 24.70 10.73
CA PHE A 440 47.90 23.97 11.53
C PHE A 440 46.82 24.83 12.20
N SER A 441 47.10 26.09 12.54
CA SER A 441 46.11 27.00 13.14
C SER A 441 45.03 27.42 12.14
N VAL A 442 45.43 27.70 10.90
CA VAL A 442 44.52 28.02 9.78
C VAL A 442 43.60 26.84 9.44
N PHE A 443 44.10 25.61 9.58
CA PHE A 443 43.30 24.39 9.40
C PHE A 443 42.12 24.33 10.39
N PHE A 444 42.37 24.68 11.67
CA PHE A 444 41.32 24.76 12.68
C PHE A 444 40.35 25.90 12.42
N GLU A 445 40.83 27.06 11.98
CA GLU A 445 39.98 28.19 11.63
C GLU A 445 39.05 27.86 10.46
N ILE A 446 39.56 27.21 9.39
CA ILE A 446 38.76 26.80 8.23
C ILE A 446 37.75 25.70 8.60
N LEU A 447 38.14 24.71 9.41
CA LEU A 447 37.23 23.65 9.89
C LEU A 447 36.05 24.20 10.70
N PHE A 448 36.27 25.29 11.44
CA PHE A 448 35.22 25.94 12.24
C PHE A 448 34.54 27.10 11.50
N THR A 449 34.82 27.29 10.21
CA THR A 449 33.99 28.21 9.41
C THR A 449 32.56 27.71 9.35
N TYR A 450 31.63 28.65 9.40
CA TYR A 450 30.20 28.39 9.26
C TYR A 450 29.90 27.61 7.96
N ASP A 451 30.66 27.91 6.91
CA ASP A 451 30.53 27.36 5.57
C ASP A 451 30.90 25.86 5.54
N PHE A 452 32.03 25.49 6.17
CA PHE A 452 32.43 24.10 6.30
C PHE A 452 31.37 23.27 7.01
N VAL A 453 30.89 23.75 8.17
CA VAL A 453 29.91 23.02 8.99
C VAL A 453 28.60 22.80 8.22
N ILE A 454 28.13 23.82 7.51
CA ILE A 454 26.90 23.73 6.70
C ILE A 454 27.07 22.75 5.54
N ILE A 455 28.17 22.85 4.79
CA ILE A 455 28.45 21.95 3.67
C ILE A 455 28.51 20.51 4.15
N PHE A 456 29.31 20.25 5.19
CA PHE A 456 29.47 18.92 5.77
C PHE A 456 28.14 18.33 6.24
N LEU A 457 27.35 19.08 7.02
CA LEU A 457 26.06 18.61 7.54
C LEU A 457 25.04 18.38 6.41
N SER A 458 25.03 19.23 5.38
CA SER A 458 24.11 19.08 4.25
C SER A 458 24.36 17.78 3.47
N LEU A 459 25.64 17.50 3.16
CA LEU A 459 26.04 16.30 2.44
C LEU A 459 25.86 15.05 3.28
N LEU A 460 26.21 15.10 4.57
CA LEU A 460 25.95 14.02 5.53
C LEU A 460 24.45 13.67 5.58
N PHE A 461 23.59 14.70 5.64
CA PHE A 461 22.14 14.49 5.66
C PHE A 461 21.62 13.89 4.35
N CYS A 462 22.15 14.29 3.20
CA CYS A 462 21.85 13.66 1.91
C CYS A 462 22.24 12.18 1.87
N VAL A 463 23.43 11.82 2.36
CA VAL A 463 23.88 10.43 2.47
C VAL A 463 22.97 9.63 3.41
N PHE A 464 22.62 10.20 4.56
CA PHE A 464 21.71 9.59 5.52
C PHE A 464 20.32 9.31 4.90
N ILE A 465 19.72 10.29 4.22
CA ILE A 465 18.42 10.12 3.58
C ILE A 465 18.47 9.04 2.50
N SER A 466 19.49 9.09 1.63
CA SER A 466 19.63 8.16 0.50
C SER A 466 19.84 6.72 0.99
N SER A 467 20.75 6.53 1.95
CA SER A 467 21.00 5.21 2.57
C SER A 467 19.76 4.66 3.27
N HIS A 468 19.02 5.49 4.01
CA HIS A 468 17.77 5.08 4.64
C HIS A 468 16.76 4.56 3.60
N TYR A 469 16.53 5.31 2.52
CA TYR A 469 15.56 4.90 1.51
C TYR A 469 16.01 3.70 0.69
N PHE A 470 17.30 3.58 0.33
CA PHE A 470 17.81 2.41 -0.37
C PHE A 470 17.65 1.12 0.47
N LEU A 471 17.89 1.20 1.78
CA LEU A 471 17.71 0.05 2.67
C LEU A 471 16.23 -0.24 2.99
N GLU A 472 15.36 0.76 2.95
CA GLU A 472 13.91 0.58 3.10
C GLU A 472 13.34 -0.25 1.93
N ILE A 473 13.84 -0.05 0.70
CA ILE A 473 13.42 -0.78 -0.50
C ILE A 473 13.64 -2.29 -0.36
N ILE A 474 14.83 -2.69 0.10
CA ILE A 474 15.23 -4.11 0.19
C ILE A 474 14.84 -4.77 1.52
N SER A 475 14.18 -4.01 2.41
CA SER A 475 13.72 -4.42 3.74
C SER A 475 14.77 -5.16 4.57
N TYR A 476 16.01 -4.67 4.57
CA TYR A 476 17.13 -5.32 5.24
C TYR A 476 17.01 -5.26 6.78
N GLU A 477 17.19 -6.39 7.46
CA GLU A 477 16.97 -6.52 8.91
C GLU A 477 17.88 -5.61 9.74
N LYS A 478 19.17 -5.53 9.38
CA LYS A 478 20.18 -4.72 10.07
C LYS A 478 20.36 -3.33 9.45
N LYS A 479 19.27 -2.72 8.95
CA LYS A 479 19.32 -1.42 8.25
C LYS A 479 20.09 -0.33 9.01
N ARG A 480 19.91 -0.24 10.34
CA ARG A 480 20.53 0.80 11.16
C ARG A 480 22.06 0.74 11.14
N ILE A 481 22.61 -0.47 11.20
CA ILE A 481 24.06 -0.68 11.19
C ILE A 481 24.65 -0.23 9.85
N LEU A 482 24.01 -0.61 8.73
CA LEU A 482 24.47 -0.23 7.40
C LEU A 482 24.39 1.29 7.15
N ILE A 483 23.38 1.98 7.69
CA ILE A 483 23.30 3.45 7.64
C ILE A 483 24.48 4.07 8.40
N ILE A 484 24.79 3.56 9.59
CA ILE A 484 25.93 4.05 10.38
C ILE A 484 27.24 3.85 9.62
N VAL A 485 27.48 2.65 9.07
CA VAL A 485 28.68 2.36 8.29
C VAL A 485 28.81 3.29 7.08
N SER A 486 27.72 3.50 6.34
CA SER A 486 27.68 4.41 5.18
C SER A 486 28.04 5.85 5.56
N ASN A 487 27.53 6.36 6.67
CA ASN A 487 27.87 7.70 7.17
C ASN A 487 29.32 7.78 7.68
N VAL A 488 29.82 6.75 8.36
CA VAL A 488 31.23 6.70 8.79
C VAL A 488 32.17 6.75 7.59
N ILE A 489 31.85 6.01 6.52
CA ILE A 489 32.63 6.06 5.27
C ILE A 489 32.62 7.47 4.68
N PHE A 490 31.45 8.12 4.62
CA PHE A 490 31.36 9.51 4.16
C PHE A 490 32.27 10.43 4.98
N ILE A 491 32.19 10.36 6.31
CA ILE A 491 32.99 11.18 7.23
C ILE A 491 34.49 10.97 6.96
N LEU A 492 34.94 9.71 6.91
CA LEU A 492 36.34 9.38 6.69
C LEU A 492 36.86 9.92 5.34
N VAL A 493 36.11 9.69 4.26
CA VAL A 493 36.51 10.13 2.92
C VAL A 493 36.52 11.65 2.84
N PHE A 494 35.47 12.32 3.34
CA PHE A 494 35.37 13.77 3.32
C PHE A 494 36.55 14.43 4.03
N PHE A 495 36.83 14.04 5.29
CA PHE A 495 37.96 14.59 6.05
C PHE A 495 39.31 14.23 5.41
N SER A 496 39.49 13.01 4.90
CA SER A 496 40.72 12.61 4.22
C SER A 496 40.99 13.47 2.98
N THR A 497 39.98 13.71 2.14
CA THR A 497 40.13 14.57 0.96
C THR A 497 40.36 16.03 1.33
N PHE A 498 39.65 16.55 2.33
CA PHE A 498 39.83 17.91 2.83
C PHE A 498 41.24 18.15 3.37
N ILE A 499 41.76 17.23 4.20
CA ILE A 499 43.14 17.28 4.73
C ILE A 499 44.16 17.22 3.59
N ASN A 500 43.98 16.31 2.61
CA ASN A 500 44.91 16.17 1.50
C ASN A 500 44.96 17.43 0.63
N VAL A 501 43.83 18.09 0.40
CA VAL A 501 43.79 19.39 -0.30
C VAL A 501 44.56 20.44 0.48
N LEU A 502 44.33 20.54 1.78
CA LEU A 502 45.00 21.53 2.61
C LEU A 502 46.49 21.28 2.80
N ASN A 503 46.95 20.03 2.75
CA ASN A 503 48.38 19.69 2.77
C ASN A 503 49.09 19.98 1.44
N TYR A 504 48.33 20.12 0.34
CA TYR A 504 48.89 20.43 -0.98
C TYR A 504 49.19 21.93 -1.15
N PHE A 505 48.45 22.78 -0.43
CA PHE A 505 48.67 24.22 -0.34
C PHE A 505 49.49 24.56 0.91
#